data_AF-N6TWR4-F1
#
_entry.id   AF-N6TWR4-F1
#
_cell.length_a   1.000
_cell.length_b   1.000
_cell.length_c   1.000
_cell.angle_alpha   90.00
_cell.angle_beta   90.00
_cell.angle_gamma   90.00
#
_symmetry.space_group_name_H-M   'P 1'
#
loop_
_entity.id
_entity.type
_entity.pdbx_description
1 polymer ?
#
loop_
_entity_poly.entity_id
_entity_poly.type
_entity_poly.pdbx_seq_one_letter_code
_entity_poly.pdbx_strand_id
1 'polypeptide(L)'
;MSTSNPSYKPSEGKREEFRKYLEKNGVMDALTRVLVNLYEEVDKPEDALEYIRDKLAVIAGLETNKQLQTKLNDAEDRIKELEAALQTEEKTGKVDRSSLTDGSATQQADIAPAEDVTAKADDPVSPTEEPPSSETQDSADVEQ
;
A
#
# COMPACT_ATOMS: atom_id res chain seq x y z
N MET A 1 -32.75 -10.65 11.75
CA MET A 1 -32.07 -10.39 13.03
C MET A 1 -32.27 -8.92 13.35
N SER A 2 -33.17 -8.60 14.29
CA SER A 2 -33.45 -7.21 14.68
C SER A 2 -32.52 -6.83 15.82
N THR A 3 -31.44 -6.12 15.52
CA THR A 3 -30.59 -5.52 16.54
C THR A 3 -31.28 -4.27 17.08
N SER A 4 -32.07 -4.41 18.15
CA SER A 4 -32.57 -3.24 18.86
C SER A 4 -31.38 -2.51 19.47
N ASN A 5 -31.11 -1.30 19.00
CA ASN A 5 -30.12 -0.45 19.61
C ASN A 5 -30.71 0.06 20.94
N PRO A 6 -30.16 -0.31 22.12
CA PRO A 6 -30.64 0.24 23.37
C PRO A 6 -30.47 1.77 23.29
N SER A 7 -31.51 2.51 23.66
CA SER A 7 -31.50 3.99 23.62
C SER A 7 -30.41 4.52 24.56
N TYR A 8 -29.18 4.62 24.05
CA TYR A 8 -28.05 5.18 24.75
C TYR A 8 -28.28 6.68 24.83
N LYS A 9 -28.65 7.16 26.03
CA LYS A 9 -28.71 8.58 26.36
C LYS A 9 -27.45 8.93 27.15
N PRO A 10 -26.37 9.38 26.48
CA PRO A 10 -25.17 9.84 27.18
C PRO A 10 -25.51 11.03 28.08
N SER A 11 -24.83 11.13 29.22
CA SER A 11 -24.92 12.30 30.10
C SER A 11 -24.51 13.57 29.34
N GLU A 12 -25.01 14.74 29.78
CA GLU A 12 -24.69 16.01 29.13
C GLU A 12 -23.19 16.28 29.05
N GLY A 13 -22.42 15.94 30.09
CA GLY A 13 -20.96 16.02 30.07
C GLY A 13 -20.31 15.20 28.96
N LYS A 14 -20.72 13.94 28.79
CA LYS A 14 -20.20 13.07 27.71
C LYS A 14 -20.59 13.58 26.32
N ARG A 15 -21.78 14.17 26.18
CA ARG A 15 -22.22 14.77 24.91
C ARG A 15 -21.39 16.00 24.55
N GLU A 16 -21.10 16.85 25.54
CA GLU A 16 -20.31 18.06 25.37
C GLU A 16 -18.85 17.74 25.03
N GLU A 17 -18.24 16.77 25.71
CA GLU A 17 -16.89 16.27 25.39
C GLU A 17 -16.80 15.74 23.96
N PHE A 18 -17.79 14.94 23.52
CA PHE A 18 -17.83 14.43 22.16
C PHE A 18 -18.01 15.55 21.12
N ARG A 19 -18.85 16.54 21.40
CA ARG A 19 -19.02 17.71 20.55
C ARG A 19 -17.70 18.47 20.39
N LYS A 20 -17.02 18.78 21.49
CA LYS A 20 -15.71 19.45 21.48
C LYS A 20 -14.67 18.64 20.71
N TYR A 21 -14.69 17.32 20.82
CA TYR A 21 -13.84 16.46 20.02
C TYR A 21 -14.11 16.62 18.53
N LEU A 22 -15.36 16.58 18.08
CA LEU A 22 -15.71 16.76 16.67
C LEU A 22 -15.33 18.15 16.14
N GLU A 23 -15.53 19.19 16.96
CA GLU A 23 -15.14 20.57 16.62
C GLU A 23 -13.62 20.71 16.53
N LYS A 24 -12.87 20.17 17.50
CA LYS A 24 -11.39 20.19 17.52
C LYS A 24 -10.78 19.49 16.31
N ASN A 25 -11.38 18.39 15.86
CA ASN A 25 -10.90 17.63 14.69
C ASN A 25 -11.47 18.16 13.36
N GLY A 26 -12.24 19.25 13.36
CA GLY A 26 -12.79 19.85 12.15
C GLY A 26 -13.92 19.02 11.49
N VAL A 27 -14.43 17.97 12.14
CA VAL A 27 -15.49 17.12 11.58
C VAL A 27 -16.77 17.91 11.37
N MET A 28 -17.11 18.80 12.31
CA MET A 28 -18.29 19.66 12.20
C MET A 28 -18.22 20.61 11.01
N ASP A 29 -17.04 21.20 10.75
CA ASP A 29 -16.81 22.10 9.62
C ASP A 29 -16.86 21.34 8.29
N ALA A 30 -16.18 20.19 8.21
CA ALA A 30 -16.21 19.32 7.04
C ALA A 30 -17.64 18.89 6.67
N LEU A 31 -18.43 18.42 7.65
CA LEU A 31 -19.82 18.03 7.43
C LEU A 31 -20.68 19.21 6.97
N THR A 32 -20.51 20.38 7.61
CA THR A 32 -21.24 21.60 7.23
C THR A 32 -20.95 21.95 5.77
N ARG A 33 -19.68 21.95 5.37
CA ARG A 33 -19.28 22.27 3.99
C ARG A 33 -19.85 21.29 2.97
N VAL A 34 -19.82 19.98 3.26
CA VAL A 34 -20.40 18.98 2.35
C VAL A 34 -21.90 19.15 2.20
N LEU A 35 -22.61 19.42 3.30
CA LEU A 35 -24.06 19.65 3.26
C LEU A 35 -24.43 20.94 2.53
N VAL A 36 -23.63 22.00 2.68
CA VAL A 36 -23.79 23.24 1.91
C VAL A 36 -23.56 23.00 0.43
N ASN A 37 -22.48 22.31 0.05
CA ASN A 37 -22.21 21.96 -1.35
C ASN A 37 -23.37 21.16 -1.95
N LEU A 38 -23.87 20.15 -1.23
CA LEU A 38 -25.00 19.33 -1.68
C LEU A 38 -26.31 20.14 -1.78
N TYR A 39 -26.46 21.18 -0.97
CA TYR A 39 -27.61 22.09 -1.04
C TYR A 39 -27.52 23.04 -2.25
N GLU A 40 -26.32 23.51 -2.58
CA GLU A 40 -26.04 24.41 -3.70
C GLU A 40 -25.98 23.70 -5.06
N GLU A 41 -25.82 22.38 -5.09
CA GLU A 41 -25.79 21.57 -6.31
C GLU A 41 -27.10 21.75 -7.11
N VAL A 42 -26.99 22.30 -8.32
CA VAL A 42 -28.14 22.57 -9.21
C VAL A 42 -28.78 21.27 -9.70
N ASP A 43 -27.94 20.25 -9.96
CA ASP A 43 -28.37 18.91 -10.32
C ASP A 43 -28.03 17.96 -9.17
N LYS A 44 -29.06 17.57 -8.40
CA LYS A 44 -28.84 16.76 -7.21
C LYS A 44 -28.41 15.36 -7.61
N PRO A 45 -27.33 14.83 -7.01
CA PRO A 45 -26.90 13.47 -7.30
C PRO A 45 -28.02 12.48 -6.96
N GLU A 46 -28.18 11.47 -7.82
CA GLU A 46 -29.14 10.38 -7.60
C GLU A 46 -28.83 9.62 -6.29
N ASP A 47 -27.54 9.45 -5.99
CA ASP A 47 -27.05 8.93 -4.71
C ASP A 47 -26.33 10.03 -3.90
N ALA A 48 -27.06 10.65 -2.99
CA ALA A 48 -26.53 11.66 -2.08
C ALA A 48 -25.50 11.09 -1.08
N LEU A 49 -25.58 9.81 -0.71
CA LEU A 49 -24.64 9.21 0.23
C LEU A 49 -23.28 8.97 -0.41
N GLU A 50 -23.27 8.50 -1.65
CA GLU A 50 -22.06 8.42 -2.46
C GLU A 50 -21.40 9.80 -2.60
N TYR A 51 -22.18 10.83 -2.94
CA TYR A 51 -21.67 12.19 -3.03
C TYR A 51 -21.01 12.66 -1.73
N ILE A 52 -21.69 12.47 -0.59
CA ILE A 52 -21.16 12.86 0.73
C ILE A 52 -19.86 12.12 1.03
N ARG A 53 -19.82 10.81 0.80
CA ARG A 53 -18.61 9.98 1.00
C ARG A 53 -17.44 10.50 0.16
N ASP A 54 -17.68 10.76 -1.12
CA ASP A 54 -16.63 11.21 -2.04
C ASP A 54 -16.15 12.62 -1.69
N LYS A 55 -17.05 13.56 -1.33
CA LYS A 55 -16.65 14.90 -0.88
C LYS A 55 -15.90 14.88 0.45
N LEU A 56 -16.29 14.03 1.40
CA LEU A 56 -15.56 13.85 2.65
C LEU A 56 -14.17 13.25 2.41
N ALA A 57 -14.03 12.28 1.51
CA ALA A 57 -12.73 11.74 1.12
C ALA A 57 -11.82 12.85 0.57
N VAL A 58 -12.36 13.69 -0.33
CA VAL A 58 -11.62 14.83 -0.89
C VAL A 58 -11.21 15.83 0.19
N ILE A 59 -12.11 16.19 1.12
CA ILE A 59 -11.78 17.10 2.24
C ILE A 59 -10.69 16.52 3.14
N ALA A 60 -10.70 15.20 3.35
CA ALA A 60 -9.68 14.49 4.12
C ALA A 60 -8.36 14.27 3.35
N GLY A 61 -8.26 14.70 2.08
CA GLY A 61 -7.09 14.47 1.23
C GLY A 61 -6.91 13.01 0.82
N LEU A 62 -7.99 12.22 0.88
CA LEU A 62 -8.01 10.81 0.48
C LEU A 62 -8.52 10.66 -0.95
N GLU A 63 -8.10 9.58 -1.60
CA GLU A 63 -8.65 9.22 -2.91
C GLU A 63 -10.09 8.75 -2.77
N THR A 64 -10.93 9.19 -3.71
CA THR A 64 -12.34 8.77 -3.78
C THR A 64 -12.43 7.30 -4.17
N ASN A 65 -13.55 6.65 -3.82
CA ASN A 65 -13.76 5.25 -4.20
C ASN A 65 -13.73 5.07 -5.72
N LYS A 66 -14.27 6.03 -6.47
CA LYS A 66 -14.22 6.06 -7.94
C LYS A 66 -12.79 6.09 -8.47
N GLN A 67 -11.93 6.95 -7.92
CA GLN A 67 -10.51 7.00 -8.32
C GLN A 67 -9.79 5.69 -8.05
N LEU A 68 -10.04 5.06 -6.89
CA LEU A 68 -9.45 3.76 -6.56
C LEU A 68 -9.94 2.66 -7.51
N GLN A 69 -11.23 2.63 -7.84
CA GLN A 69 -11.78 1.68 -8.82
C GLN A 69 -11.15 1.87 -10.21
N THR A 70 -10.99 3.12 -10.67
CA THR A 70 -10.32 3.40 -11.95
C THR A 70 -8.90 2.86 -11.96
N LYS A 71 -8.10 3.13 -10.92
CA LYS A 71 -6.73 2.61 -10.82
C LYS A 71 -6.67 1.08 -10.79
N LEU A 72 -7.64 0.44 -10.15
CA LEU A 72 -7.73 -1.01 -10.08
C LEU A 72 -7.97 -1.57 -11.49
N ASN A 73 -8.95 -1.03 -12.22
CA ASN A 73 -9.24 -1.44 -13.59
C ASN A 73 -8.05 -1.23 -14.52
N ASP A 74 -7.41 -0.05 -14.46
CA ASP A 74 -6.24 0.26 -15.28
C ASP A 74 -5.07 -0.71 -15.02
N ALA A 75 -4.85 -1.07 -13.75
CA ALA A 75 -3.84 -2.05 -13.37
C ALA A 75 -4.19 -3.45 -13.86
N GLU A 76 -5.45 -3.88 -13.74
CA GLU A 76 -5.93 -5.16 -14.25
C GLU A 76 -5.77 -5.26 -15.78
N ASP A 77 -6.10 -4.20 -16.51
CA ASP A 77 -5.96 -4.18 -17.96
C ASP A 77 -4.49 -4.20 -18.38
N ARG A 78 -3.60 -3.53 -17.63
CA ARG A 78 -2.16 -3.62 -17.88
C ARG A 78 -1.61 -5.01 -17.59
N ILE A 79 -2.09 -5.69 -16.55
CA ILE A 79 -1.73 -7.07 -16.25
C ILE A 79 -2.13 -7.98 -17.41
N LYS A 80 -3.38 -7.88 -17.90
CA LYS A 80 -3.87 -8.67 -19.05
C LYS A 80 -3.05 -8.43 -20.31
N GLU A 81 -2.69 -7.18 -20.60
CA GLU A 81 -1.87 -6.82 -21.76
C GLU A 81 -0.47 -7.44 -21.66
N LEU A 82 0.17 -7.33 -20.50
CA LEU A 82 1.51 -7.90 -20.27
C LEU A 82 1.49 -9.43 -20.32
N GLU A 83 0.47 -10.07 -19.74
CA GLU A 83 0.28 -11.52 -19.82
C GLU A 83 0.07 -11.98 -21.27
N ALA A 84 -0.70 -11.24 -22.07
CA ALA A 84 -0.87 -11.53 -23.50
C ALA A 84 0.45 -11.39 -24.27
N ALA A 85 1.23 -10.34 -23.98
CA ALA A 85 2.54 -10.13 -24.59
C ALA A 85 3.53 -11.26 -24.25
N LEU A 86 3.56 -11.70 -22.99
CA LEU A 86 4.38 -12.84 -22.57
C LEU A 86 3.96 -14.13 -23.26
N GLN A 87 2.65 -14.40 -23.41
CA GLN A 87 2.19 -15.57 -24.14
C GLN A 87 2.54 -15.52 -25.64
N THR A 88 2.56 -14.33 -26.25
CA THR A 88 3.02 -14.19 -27.64
C THR A 88 4.51 -14.45 -27.77
N GLU A 89 5.33 -13.90 -26.85
CA GLU A 89 6.78 -14.10 -26.81
C GLU A 89 7.17 -15.56 -26.51
N GLU A 90 6.46 -16.26 -25.63
CA GLU A 90 6.70 -17.69 -25.40
C GLU A 90 6.38 -18.55 -26.63
N LYS A 91 5.37 -18.15 -27.41
CA LYS A 91 4.99 -18.85 -28.65
C LYS A 91 5.99 -18.57 -29.78
N THR A 92 6.52 -17.37 -29.90
CA THR A 92 7.55 -17.02 -30.90
C THR A 92 8.92 -17.58 -30.51
N GLY A 93 9.30 -17.54 -29.23
CA GLY A 93 10.58 -18.06 -28.73
C GLY A 93 10.73 -19.60 -28.79
N LYS A 94 9.63 -20.35 -28.86
CA LYS A 94 9.67 -21.81 -29.14
C LYS A 94 9.87 -22.14 -30.61
N VAL A 95 9.56 -21.23 -31.54
CA VAL A 95 9.67 -21.48 -32.99
C VAL A 95 11.13 -21.39 -33.46
N ASP A 96 11.94 -20.50 -32.88
CA ASP A 96 13.35 -20.34 -33.29
C ASP A 96 14.32 -21.36 -32.67
N ARG A 97 13.92 -22.09 -31.62
CA ARG A 97 14.83 -23.04 -30.94
C ARG A 97 14.80 -24.46 -31.50
N SER A 98 13.78 -24.83 -32.28
CA SER A 98 13.63 -26.20 -32.80
C SER A 98 14.27 -26.42 -34.19
N SER A 99 14.81 -25.38 -34.85
CA SER A 99 15.37 -25.47 -36.20
C SER A 99 16.91 -25.55 -36.26
N LEU A 100 17.60 -25.69 -35.13
CA LEU A 100 19.06 -25.86 -35.07
C LEU A 100 19.44 -27.13 -34.31
N THR A 101 18.94 -28.28 -34.77
CA THR A 101 19.54 -29.58 -34.49
C THR A 101 19.69 -30.34 -35.80
N ASP A 102 20.70 -29.99 -36.59
CA ASP A 102 21.27 -30.97 -37.52
C ASP A 102 22.79 -30.78 -37.64
N GLY A 103 23.50 -31.88 -37.39
CA GLY A 103 24.88 -32.12 -37.80
C GLY A 103 26.01 -31.26 -37.21
N SER A 104 26.64 -31.72 -36.13
CA SER A 104 28.09 -31.96 -36.19
C SER A 104 28.53 -32.97 -35.14
N ALA A 105 29.20 -34.00 -35.66
CA ALA A 105 29.71 -35.16 -34.98
C ALA A 105 30.86 -34.86 -34.01
N THR A 106 30.97 -35.79 -33.06
CA THR A 106 32.09 -36.20 -32.22
C THR A 106 33.50 -35.86 -32.75
N GLN A 107 34.36 -35.29 -31.90
CA GLN A 107 35.69 -35.90 -31.67
C GLN A 107 36.30 -35.51 -30.32
N GLN A 108 36.84 -36.55 -29.69
CA GLN A 108 37.50 -36.64 -28.40
C GLN A 108 38.99 -36.32 -28.57
N ALA A 109 39.58 -35.53 -27.67
CA ALA A 109 41.03 -35.52 -27.46
C ALA A 109 41.35 -35.08 -26.02
N ASP A 110 41.82 -36.05 -25.25
CA ASP A 110 42.51 -35.92 -23.97
C ASP A 110 43.62 -34.86 -24.00
N ILE A 111 43.74 -34.05 -22.94
CA ILE A 111 44.97 -33.93 -22.13
C ILE A 111 44.59 -33.41 -20.72
N ALA A 112 44.92 -34.19 -19.70
CA ALA A 112 45.01 -33.80 -18.29
C ALA A 112 46.51 -33.77 -17.90
N PRO A 113 46.91 -33.46 -16.65
CA PRO A 113 46.58 -32.37 -15.72
C PRO A 113 47.89 -31.69 -15.22
N ALA A 114 47.87 -31.02 -14.04
CA ALA A 114 49.00 -30.52 -13.21
C ALA A 114 49.16 -28.98 -13.25
N GLU A 115 49.27 -28.18 -12.18
CA GLU A 115 49.46 -28.36 -10.72
C GLU A 115 48.80 -27.17 -9.98
N ASP A 116 48.21 -27.41 -8.81
CA ASP A 116 48.67 -26.92 -7.49
C ASP A 116 48.81 -25.39 -7.34
N VAL A 117 47.90 -24.77 -6.58
CA VAL A 117 48.26 -24.26 -5.24
C VAL A 117 47.02 -24.05 -4.38
N THR A 118 47.06 -24.78 -3.29
CA THR A 118 46.28 -24.66 -2.06
C THR A 118 46.22 -23.24 -1.48
N ALA A 119 45.04 -22.82 -1.01
CA ALA A 119 44.91 -21.94 0.16
C ALA A 119 43.52 -22.14 0.77
N LYS A 120 43.53 -22.51 2.05
CA LYS A 120 42.39 -22.90 2.88
C LYS A 120 42.22 -21.83 3.96
N ALA A 121 40.98 -21.76 4.48
CA ALA A 121 40.58 -21.11 5.73
C ALA A 121 40.38 -19.58 5.61
N ASP A 122 39.38 -18.93 6.20
CA ASP A 122 38.44 -19.25 7.28
C ASP A 122 37.23 -18.31 7.10
N ASP A 123 36.00 -18.84 7.18
CA ASP A 123 34.87 -18.13 7.80
C ASP A 123 34.91 -18.50 9.30
N PRO A 124 34.29 -17.79 10.27
CA PRO A 124 33.33 -16.68 10.15
C PRO A 124 33.61 -15.54 11.17
N VAL A 125 32.68 -14.59 11.30
CA VAL A 125 32.14 -14.02 12.56
C VAL A 125 31.87 -12.52 12.40
N SER A 126 30.58 -12.25 12.23
CA SER A 126 29.91 -10.98 12.52
C SER A 126 30.05 -10.62 14.00
N PRO A 127 30.41 -9.38 14.36
CA PRO A 127 30.07 -8.82 15.65
C PRO A 127 28.89 -7.85 15.49
N THR A 128 27.72 -8.27 15.96
CA THR A 128 26.64 -7.36 16.35
C THR A 128 27.10 -6.69 17.64
N GLU A 129 27.34 -5.38 17.60
CA GLU A 129 27.62 -4.56 18.78
C GLU A 129 26.43 -3.61 18.99
N GLU A 130 25.78 -3.75 20.15
CA GLU A 130 24.77 -2.85 20.72
C GLU A 130 25.41 -2.12 21.93
N PRO A 131 24.75 -1.12 22.52
CA PRO A 131 24.80 0.34 22.30
C PRO A 131 25.80 1.04 23.27
N PRO A 132 25.84 2.40 23.40
CA PRO A 132 25.00 3.02 24.44
C PRO A 132 24.59 4.51 24.25
N SER A 133 23.51 4.87 24.96
CA SER A 133 23.21 6.14 25.64
C SER A 133 23.04 7.45 24.87
N SER A 134 21.88 8.08 25.04
CA SER A 134 21.87 9.47 25.55
C SER A 134 20.65 9.74 26.43
N GLU A 135 21.00 10.15 27.63
CA GLU A 135 20.24 10.62 28.78
C GLU A 135 19.90 12.10 28.56
N THR A 136 18.70 12.57 28.91
CA THR A 136 18.47 13.72 29.82
C THR A 136 17.02 14.18 29.83
N GLN A 137 16.60 14.55 31.05
CA GLN A 137 15.60 15.55 31.47
C GLN A 137 14.49 14.96 32.34
N ASP A 138 14.72 15.00 33.65
CA ASP A 138 13.71 15.63 34.50
C ASP A 138 14.39 16.43 35.61
N SER A 139 14.01 17.70 35.69
CA SER A 139 14.45 18.68 36.68
C SER A 139 13.31 19.67 36.82
N ALA A 140 12.43 19.42 37.78
CA ALA A 140 11.57 20.43 38.36
C ALA A 140 10.96 19.90 39.66
N ASP A 141 11.73 19.97 40.75
CA ASP A 141 11.18 20.07 42.10
C ASP A 141 11.63 21.43 42.65
N VAL A 142 10.72 22.41 42.60
CA VAL A 142 10.85 23.73 43.23
C VAL A 142 9.51 24.06 43.89
N GLU A 143 9.58 24.14 45.21
CA GLU A 143 8.68 24.80 46.17
C GLU A 143 7.52 25.65 45.63
N GLN A 144 6.29 25.33 46.08
CA GLN A 144 5.52 26.13 47.05
C GLN A 144 4.34 25.36 47.62
#